data_AF-A0A931T7U2-F1
#
_entry.id   AF-A0A931T7U2-F1
#
_cell.length_a   1.000
_cell.length_b   1.000
_cell.length_c   1.000
_cell.angle_alpha   90.00
_cell.angle_beta   90.00
_cell.angle_gamma   90.00
#
_symmetry.space_group_name_H-M   'P 1'
#
loop_
_entity.id
_entity.type
_entity.pdbx_description
1 polymer ?
#
loop_
_entity_poly.entity_id
_entity_poly.type
_entity_poly.pdbx_seq_one_letter_code
_entity_poly.pdbx_strand_id
1 'polypeptide(L)' 'MTIAFVRPVSTSIERCELTHVERQSTDYSTAATQHVEYTRALESLGCRVEHLPALHEHPDAVFVEDCALVLD' A
#
# COMPACT_ATOMS: atom_id res chain seq x y z
N MET A 1 -20.62 2.46 7.39
CA MET A 1 -19.73 1.35 6.98
C MET A 1 -18.44 1.99 6.53
N THR A 2 -17.31 1.69 7.18
CA THR A 2 -16.02 2.25 6.82
C THR A 2 -15.46 1.48 5.62
N ILE A 3 -15.03 2.21 4.57
CA ILE A 3 -14.41 1.63 3.37
C ILE A 3 -12.92 1.97 3.41
N ALA A 4 -12.07 0.98 3.17
CA ALA A 4 -10.63 1.18 3.04
C ALA A 4 -10.18 0.79 1.63
N PHE A 5 -9.65 1.74 0.88
CA PHE A 5 -9.04 1.45 -0.42
C PHE A 5 -7.58 1.07 -0.21
N VAL A 6 -7.15 -0.03 -0.82
CA VAL A 6 -5.76 -0.49 -0.76
C VAL A 6 -5.28 -0.85 -2.17
N ARG A 7 -3.98 -0.74 -2.41
CA ARG A 7 -3.36 -1.27 -3.63
C ARG A 7 -2.23 -2.22 -3.22
N PRO A 8 -2.07 -3.40 -3.86
CA PRO A 8 -0.98 -4.30 -3.54
C PRO A 8 0.38 -3.62 -3.74
N VAL A 9 1.37 -4.10 -2.98
CA VAL A 9 2.77 -3.66 -3.10
C VAL A 9 3.25 -3.85 -4.53
N SER A 10 3.87 -2.82 -5.09
CA SER A 10 4.48 -2.86 -6.41
C SER A 10 5.69 -3.81 -6.42
N THR A 11 5.89 -4.58 -7.48
CA THR A 11 7.10 -5.42 -7.59
C THR A 11 8.36 -4.59 -7.81
N SER A 12 8.21 -3.29 -8.03
CA SER A 12 9.30 -2.33 -8.14
C SER A 12 9.50 -1.46 -6.89
N ILE A 13 8.97 -1.87 -5.74
CA ILE A 13 9.04 -1.15 -4.45
C ILE A 13 10.48 -0.87 -3.97
N GLU A 14 11.49 -1.61 -4.44
CA GLU A 14 12.90 -1.33 -4.20
C GLU A 14 13.36 0.02 -4.78
N ARG A 15 12.58 0.58 -5.71
CA ARG A 15 12.75 1.90 -6.31
C ARG A 15 11.80 2.96 -5.75
N CYS A 16 11.10 2.65 -4.66
CA CYS A 16 10.25 3.60 -3.94
C CYS A 16 11.01 4.89 -3.62
N GLU A 17 10.32 6.02 -3.75
CA GLU A 17 10.87 7.32 -3.45
C GLU A 17 11.11 7.47 -1.94
N LEU A 18 12.36 7.72 -1.56
CA LEU A 18 12.76 7.92 -0.17
C LEU A 18 13.36 9.32 -0.01
N THR A 19 12.54 10.24 0.50
CA THR A 19 12.98 11.60 0.85
C THR A 19 13.41 11.65 2.32
N HIS A 20 14.36 12.53 2.63
CA HIS A 20 14.78 12.87 4.02
C HIS A 20 15.44 11.75 4.84
N VAL A 21 15.67 10.57 4.25
CA VAL A 21 16.40 9.46 4.85
C VAL A 21 17.46 8.91 3.89
N GLU A 22 18.47 8.22 4.42
CA GLU A 22 19.41 7.50 3.58
C GLU A 22 18.70 6.36 2.85
N ARG A 23 19.00 6.18 1.56
CA ARG A 23 18.34 5.18 0.73
C ARG A 23 18.65 3.77 1.22
N GLN A 24 17.60 3.02 1.55
CA GLN A 24 17.66 1.59 1.83
C GLN A 24 16.69 0.86 0.90
N SER A 25 17.11 -0.28 0.36
CA SER A 25 16.25 -1.06 -0.52
C SER A 25 15.14 -1.72 0.29
N THR A 26 13.89 -1.51 -0.12
CA THR A 26 12.74 -2.24 0.44
C THR A 26 12.69 -3.66 -0.13
N ASP A 27 12.65 -4.68 0.73
CA ASP A 27 12.45 -6.06 0.29
C ASP A 27 10.99 -6.30 -0.09
N TYR A 28 10.75 -6.63 -1.36
CA TYR A 28 9.41 -6.84 -1.89
C TYR A 28 8.63 -7.94 -1.15
N SER A 29 9.27 -9.09 -0.89
CA SER A 29 8.59 -10.26 -0.31
C SER A 29 8.10 -9.98 1.11
N THR A 30 8.93 -9.31 1.90
CA THR A 30 8.62 -8.85 3.25
C THR A 30 7.51 -7.81 3.21
N ALA A 31 7.63 -6.78 2.35
CA ALA A 31 6.62 -5.73 2.21
C ALA A 31 5.26 -6.29 1.76
N ALA A 32 5.23 -7.22 0.79
CA ALA A 32 4.01 -7.86 0.32
C ALA A 32 3.33 -8.67 1.44
N THR A 33 4.11 -9.41 2.23
CA THR A 33 3.59 -10.16 3.39
C THR A 33 3.02 -9.21 4.43
N GLN A 34 3.75 -8.14 4.78
CA GLN A 34 3.28 -7.13 5.72
C GLN A 34 2.00 -6.44 5.24
N HIS A 35 1.88 -6.16 3.94
CA HIS A 35 0.69 -5.54 3.37
C HIS A 35 -0.55 -6.44 3.43
N VAL A 36 -0.38 -7.76 3.25
CA VAL A 36 -1.46 -8.73 3.46
C VAL A 36 -1.93 -8.71 4.92
N GLU A 37 -1.00 -8.69 5.89
CA GLU A 37 -1.34 -8.60 7.31
C GLU A 37 -2.02 -7.28 7.67
N TYR A 38 -1.55 -6.16 7.11
CA TYR A 38 -2.22 -4.86 7.23
C TYR A 38 -3.67 -4.90 6.72
N THR A 39 -3.88 -5.50 5.55
CA THR A 39 -5.22 -5.63 4.97
C THR A 39 -6.15 -6.48 5.85
N ARG A 40 -5.65 -7.62 6.35
CA ARG A 40 -6.39 -8.46 7.30
C ARG A 40 -6.74 -7.72 8.59
N ALA A 41 -5.83 -6.87 9.08
CA ALA A 41 -6.10 -6.04 10.26
C ALA A 41 -7.27 -5.08 9.99
N LEU A 42 -7.32 -4.41 8.83
CA LEU A 42 -8.45 -3.54 8.45
C LEU A 42 -9.78 -4.31 8.40
N GLU A 43 -9.78 -5.48 7.78
CA GLU A 43 -10.97 -6.36 7.71
C GLU A 43 -11.42 -6.77 9.12
N SER A 44 -10.48 -7.13 10.01
CA SER A 44 -10.79 -7.53 11.39
C SER A 44 -11.41 -6.41 12.23
N LEU A 45 -11.15 -5.14 11.85
CA LEU A 45 -11.75 -3.95 12.45
C LEU A 45 -13.13 -3.61 11.84
N GLY A 46 -13.64 -4.43 10.92
CA GLY A 46 -14.94 -4.26 10.29
C GLY A 46 -14.95 -3.33 9.08
N CYS A 47 -13.78 -2.99 8.52
CA CYS A 47 -13.71 -2.23 7.28
C CYS A 47 -14.09 -3.12 6.08
N ARG A 48 -14.81 -2.55 5.11
CA ARG A 48 -14.89 -3.15 3.77
C ARG A 48 -13.64 -2.74 3.00
N VAL A 49 -12.75 -3.69 2.74
CA VAL A 49 -11.53 -3.43 1.97
C VAL A 49 -11.81 -3.54 0.47
N GLU A 50 -11.43 -2.50 -0.27
CA GLU A 50 -11.52 -2.43 -1.73
C GLU A 50 -10.11 -2.47 -2.32
N HIS A 51 -9.78 -3.56 -3.01
CA HIS A 51 -8.48 -3.75 -3.66
C HIS A 51 -8.46 -3.11 -5.05
N LEU A 52 -7.64 -2.08 -5.21
CA LEU A 52 -7.34 -1.47 -6.49
C LEU A 52 -6.43 -2.40 -7.32
N PRO A 53 -6.48 -2.33 -8.67
CA PRO A 53 -5.59 -3.10 -9.54
C PRO A 53 -4.11 -2.86 -9.21
N ALA A 54 -3.26 -3.86 -9.37
CA ALA A 54 -1.82 -3.68 -9.18
C ALA A 54 -1.23 -2.71 -10.23
N LEU A 55 -0.20 -1.96 -9.83
CA LEU A 55 0.57 -1.08 -10.70
C LEU A 55 2.08 -1.34 -10.48
N HIS A 56 2.54 -2.49 -10.95
CA HIS A 56 3.90 -3.00 -10.69
C HIS A 56 5.04 -2.13 -11.25
N GLU A 57 4.76 -1.26 -12.22
CA GLU A 57 5.74 -0.33 -12.79
C GLU A 57 5.84 1.00 -12.03
N HIS A 58 4.95 1.23 -11.06
CA HIS A 58 4.90 2.43 -10.23
C HIS A 58 5.33 2.06 -8.81
N PRO A 59 6.58 2.36 -8.39
CA PRO A 59 7.13 1.91 -7.11
C PRO A 59 6.27 2.30 -5.91
N ASP A 60 5.73 3.52 -5.91
CA ASP A 60 5.00 4.13 -4.79
C ASP A 60 3.48 3.86 -4.83
N ALA A 61 2.98 3.09 -5.80
CA ALA A 61 1.53 2.98 -6.02
C ALA A 61 0.75 2.32 -4.86
N VAL A 62 1.44 1.68 -3.92
CA VAL A 62 0.85 1.17 -2.66
C VAL A 62 0.32 2.30 -1.77
N PHE A 63 0.90 3.51 -1.86
CA PHE A 63 0.52 4.70 -1.08
C PHE A 63 -0.65 5.43 -1.72
N VAL A 64 -1.83 4.82 -1.63
CA VAL A 64 -3.06 5.36 -2.23
C VAL A 64 -3.56 6.64 -1.56
N GLU A 65 -3.09 6.94 -0.35
CA GLU A 65 -3.44 8.15 0.42
C GLU A 65 -3.05 9.43 -0.32
N ASP A 66 -1.92 9.44 -1.02
CA ASP A 66 -1.43 10.62 -1.74
C ASP A 66 -2.34 11.02 -2.93
N CYS A 67 -3.13 10.07 -3.44
CA CYS A 67 -3.90 10.25 -4.67
C CYS A 67 -5.33 10.75 -4.45
N ALA A 68 -5.86 10.68 -3.23
CA ALA A 68 -7.27 10.96 -2.98
C ALA A 68 -7.55 11.51 -1.59
N LEU A 69 -8.50 12.44 -1.52
CA LEU A 69 -9.12 12.87 -0.27
C LEU A 69 -10.56 12.35 -0.24
N VAL A 70 -10.94 11.69 0.86
CA VAL A 70 -12.29 11.20 1.10
C VAL A 70 -12.94 12.09 2.16
N LEU A 71 -14.09 12.68 1.82
CA LEU A 71 -14.88 13.56 2.69
C LEU A 71 -16.24 12.92 2.97
N ASP A 72 -17.02 13.53 3.85
CA ASP A 72 -18.35 13.09 4.30
C ASP A 72 -19.49 13.41 3.31
#